data_AF-A0AAU0WP10-F1
#
_entry.id   AF-A0AAU0WP10-F1
#
_cell.length_a   1.000
_cell.length_b   1.000
_cell.length_c   1.000
_cell.angle_alpha   90.00
_cell.angle_beta   90.00
_cell.angle_gamma   90.00
#
_symmetry.space_group_name_H-M   'P 1'
#
loop_
_entity.id
_entity.type
_entity.pdbx_description
1 polymer ?
#
loop_
_entity_poly.entity_id
_entity_poly.type
_entity_poly.pdbx_seq_one_letter_code
_entity_poly.pdbx_strand_id
1 'polypeptide(L)'
;MRTSQDRFADAITAFAGTMGFVYVHAFWFAVWIALNLRLFGSAAVFDPYPFGLLTMIVSLEAIFLSTFVMVSQNRQAARENVRADLDFETNVRAEVWAVHIGKALGLNPQEIELHVQEIIQQSRSAMEPGSGVPPVAPDTL
;
A
#
# COMPACT_ATOMS: atom_id res chain seq x y z
N MET A 1 -12.72 -21.70 -11.19
CA MET A 1 -11.82 -21.74 -12.35
C MET A 1 -11.34 -20.32 -12.61
N ARG A 2 -10.04 -20.04 -12.52
CA ARG A 2 -9.52 -18.69 -12.82
C ARG A 2 -9.62 -18.49 -14.33
N THR A 3 -10.52 -17.61 -14.76
CA THR A 3 -10.68 -17.25 -16.17
C THR A 3 -9.35 -16.66 -16.68
N SER A 4 -9.01 -16.93 -17.94
CA SER A 4 -7.75 -16.46 -18.54
C SER A 4 -7.55 -14.93 -18.43
N GLN A 5 -8.66 -14.20 -18.30
CA GLN A 5 -8.70 -12.74 -18.07
C GLN A 5 -8.09 -12.33 -16.73
N ASP A 6 -8.35 -13.08 -15.65
CA ASP A 6 -7.78 -12.77 -14.33
C ASP A 6 -6.25 -12.92 -14.34
N ARG A 7 -5.73 -13.94 -15.03
CA ARG A 7 -4.28 -14.14 -15.15
C ARG A 7 -3.61 -13.04 -15.96
N PHE A 8 -4.27 -12.55 -17.00
CA PHE A 8 -3.75 -11.48 -17.83
C PHE A 8 -3.78 -10.13 -17.09
N ALA A 9 -4.87 -9.85 -16.37
CA ALA A 9 -4.96 -8.69 -15.49
C ALA A 9 -3.88 -8.73 -14.39
N ASP A 10 -3.64 -9.89 -13.77
CA ASP A 10 -2.60 -10.07 -12.74
C ASP A 10 -1.21 -9.80 -13.29
N ALA A 11 -0.92 -10.27 -14.51
CA ALA A 11 0.35 -10.03 -15.17
C ALA A 11 0.56 -8.55 -15.52
N ILE A 12 -0.48 -7.89 -16.04
CA ILE A 12 -0.42 -6.46 -16.35
C ILE A 12 -0.21 -5.64 -15.08
N THR A 13 -0.96 -5.91 -14.01
CA THR A 13 -0.77 -5.17 -12.76
C THR A 13 0.61 -5.42 -12.15
N ALA A 14 1.08 -6.67 -12.13
CA ALA A 14 2.42 -6.97 -11.63
C ALA A 14 3.51 -6.24 -12.44
N PHE A 15 3.36 -6.19 -13.77
CA PHE A 15 4.28 -5.48 -14.65
C PHE A 15 4.21 -3.95 -14.46
N ALA A 16 3.02 -3.38 -14.42
CA ALA A 16 2.79 -1.94 -14.22
C ALA A 16 3.31 -1.44 -12.85
N GLY A 17 3.33 -2.30 -11.84
CA GLY A 17 3.90 -1.99 -10.51
C GLY A 17 5.43 -2.01 -10.44
N THR A 18 6.14 -2.34 -11.53
CA THR A 18 7.60 -2.52 -11.54
C THR A 18 8.30 -1.31 -12.17
N MET A 19 9.49 -0.94 -11.66
CA MET A 19 10.34 0.11 -12.27
C MET A 19 10.71 -0.17 -13.74
N GLY A 20 10.68 -1.43 -14.18
CA GLY A 20 10.89 -1.81 -15.58
C GLY A 20 9.90 -1.17 -16.56
N PHE A 21 8.63 -0.99 -16.15
CA PHE A 21 7.59 -0.36 -16.98
C PHE A 21 7.96 1.08 -17.34
N VAL A 22 8.50 1.83 -16.37
CA VAL A 22 8.93 3.22 -16.53
C VAL A 22 10.08 3.33 -17.54
N TYR A 23 11.07 2.45 -17.44
CA TYR A 23 12.20 2.44 -18.38
C TYR A 23 11.79 2.11 -19.81
N VAL A 24 10.85 1.17 -19.99
CA VAL A 24 10.31 0.84 -21.33
C VAL A 24 9.58 2.04 -21.93
N HIS A 25 8.74 2.73 -21.15
CA HIS A 25 8.03 3.93 -21.61
C HIS A 25 8.98 5.08 -21.95
N ALA A 26 9.97 5.33 -21.09
CA ALA A 26 10.97 6.36 -21.34
C ALA A 26 11.76 6.08 -22.63
N PHE A 27 12.16 4.82 -22.86
CA PHE A 27 12.83 4.42 -24.09
C PHE A 27 11.91 4.57 -25.31
N TRP A 28 10.67 4.09 -25.23
CA TRP A 28 9.68 4.23 -26.29
C TRP A 28 9.44 5.70 -26.69
N PHE A 29 9.26 6.59 -25.72
CA PHE A 29 9.10 8.02 -25.98
C PHE A 29 10.35 8.65 -26.59
N ALA A 30 11.54 8.31 -26.08
CA ALA A 30 12.80 8.79 -26.64
C ALA A 30 12.96 8.36 -28.11
N VAL A 31 12.61 7.10 -28.44
CA VAL A 31 12.62 6.59 -29.82
C VAL A 31 11.60 7.33 -30.68
N TRP A 32 10.36 7.52 -30.21
CA TRP A 32 9.33 8.25 -30.97
C TRP A 32 9.74 9.67 -31.32
N ILE A 33 10.26 10.40 -30.33
CA ILE A 33 10.76 11.77 -30.50
C ILE A 33 11.94 11.76 -31.48
N ALA A 34 12.93 10.88 -31.30
CA ALA A 34 14.09 10.79 -32.18
C ALA A 34 13.71 10.47 -33.64
N LEU A 35 12.74 9.57 -33.86
CA LEU A 35 12.22 9.25 -35.18
C LEU A 35 11.50 10.46 -35.81
N ASN A 36 10.61 11.14 -35.07
CA ASN A 36 9.91 12.31 -35.61
C ASN A 36 10.86 13.51 -35.88
N LEU A 37 11.92 13.68 -35.09
CA LEU A 37 12.92 14.73 -35.31
C LEU A 37 13.89 14.42 -36.46
N ARG A 38 14.22 13.15 -36.72
CA ARG A 38 15.23 12.77 -37.72
C ARG A 38 14.68 12.22 -39.04
N LEU A 39 13.44 11.70 -39.11
CA LEU A 39 12.94 11.07 -40.34
C LEU A 39 12.33 12.04 -41.36
N PHE A 40 11.76 13.18 -40.94
CA PHE A 40 10.88 13.97 -41.81
C PHE A 40 11.39 15.40 -42.06
N GLY A 41 12.62 15.50 -42.56
CA GLY A 41 13.04 16.69 -43.30
C GLY A 41 12.00 17.03 -44.38
N SER A 42 11.22 18.07 -44.12
CA SER A 42 10.43 18.87 -45.07
C SER A 42 9.24 18.26 -45.86
N ALA A 43 8.91 16.96 -45.82
CA ALA A 43 7.83 16.44 -46.69
C ALA A 43 6.64 15.70 -46.04
N ALA A 44 6.76 15.14 -44.83
CA ALA A 44 5.62 14.43 -44.21
C ALA A 44 5.76 14.29 -42.69
N VAL A 45 5.57 15.37 -41.93
CA VAL A 45 5.64 15.28 -40.46
C VAL A 45 4.45 14.46 -39.95
N PHE A 46 4.69 13.21 -39.55
CA PHE A 46 3.66 12.28 -39.08
C PHE A 46 3.02 12.74 -37.75
N ASP A 47 3.82 13.26 -36.82
CA ASP A 47 3.35 13.84 -35.55
C ASP A 47 4.13 15.14 -35.24
N PRO A 48 3.66 16.31 -35.72
CA PRO A 48 4.33 17.58 -35.50
C PRO A 48 4.35 17.96 -34.03
N TYR A 49 5.45 18.56 -33.57
CA TYR A 49 5.50 19.18 -32.24
C TYR A 49 4.30 20.13 -32.09
N PRO A 50 3.40 19.93 -31.10
CA PRO A 50 3.60 19.32 -29.78
C PRO A 50 3.26 17.81 -29.60
N PHE A 51 3.35 16.97 -30.64
CA PHE A 51 3.10 15.52 -30.61
C PHE A 51 1.67 15.13 -30.16
N GLY A 52 0.67 15.54 -30.93
CA GLY A 52 -0.74 15.31 -30.60
C GLY A 52 -1.12 13.83 -30.59
N LEU A 53 -0.59 13.03 -31.52
CA LEU A 53 -0.93 11.60 -31.60
C LEU A 53 -0.32 10.81 -30.44
N LEU A 54 0.94 11.06 -30.10
CA LEU A 54 1.57 10.46 -28.92
C LEU A 54 0.77 10.79 -27.66
N THR A 55 0.41 12.07 -27.47
CA THR A 55 -0.33 12.51 -26.28
C THR A 55 -1.69 11.81 -26.16
N MET A 56 -2.39 11.64 -27.28
CA MET A 56 -3.68 10.93 -27.31
C MET A 56 -3.53 9.45 -26.91
N ILE A 57 -2.55 8.75 -27.50
CA ILE A 57 -2.30 7.32 -27.21
C ILE A 57 -1.91 7.14 -25.75
N VAL A 58 -1.00 7.97 -25.22
CA VAL A 58 -0.55 7.91 -23.83
C VAL A 58 -1.69 8.19 -22.86
N SER A 59 -2.57 9.15 -23.18
CA SER A 59 -3.73 9.45 -22.35
C SER A 59 -4.69 8.26 -22.27
N LEU A 60 -4.92 7.58 -23.40
CA LEU A 60 -5.75 6.38 -23.44
C LEU A 60 -5.10 5.22 -22.64
N GLU A 61 -3.81 5.01 -22.83
CA GLU A 61 -3.03 3.99 -22.10
C GLU A 61 -3.07 4.23 -20.58
N ALA A 62 -2.93 5.49 -20.14
CA ALA A 62 -3.02 5.86 -18.73
C ALA A 62 -4.39 5.54 -18.11
N ILE A 63 -5.48 5.71 -18.85
CA ILE A 63 -6.85 5.36 -18.40
C ILE A 63 -6.95 3.84 -18.16
N PHE A 64 -6.45 3.03 -19.10
CA PHE A 64 -6.43 1.57 -18.95
C PHE A 64 -5.57 1.13 -17.76
N LEU A 65 -4.38 1.70 -17.60
CA LEU A 65 -3.49 1.41 -16.47
C LEU A 65 -4.15 1.75 -15.14
N SER A 66 -4.74 2.94 -15.02
CA SER A 66 -5.46 3.35 -13.80
C SER A 66 -6.59 2.38 -13.45
N THR A 67 -7.34 1.93 -14.47
CA THR A 67 -8.41 0.95 -14.28
C THR A 67 -7.87 -0.41 -13.82
N PHE A 68 -6.80 -0.91 -14.43
CA PHE A 68 -6.16 -2.17 -14.01
C PHE A 68 -5.57 -2.08 -12.60
N VAL A 69 -4.96 -0.95 -12.25
CA VAL A 69 -4.48 -0.67 -10.90
C VAL A 69 -5.65 -0.70 -9.91
N MET A 70 -6.75 -0.02 -10.22
CA MET A 70 -7.94 0.01 -9.37
C MET A 70 -8.54 -1.38 -9.15
N VAL A 71 -8.66 -2.19 -10.21
CA VAL A 71 -9.15 -3.57 -10.11
C VAL A 71 -8.23 -4.43 -9.22
N SER A 72 -6.92 -4.29 -9.38
CA SER A 72 -5.96 -5.00 -8.53
C SER A 72 -6.03 -4.53 -7.08
N GLN A 73 -6.12 -3.22 -6.84
CA GLN A 73 -6.26 -2.65 -5.51
C GLN A 73 -7.52 -3.15 -4.82
N ASN A 74 -8.68 -3.15 -5.50
CA ASN A 74 -9.93 -3.68 -4.97
C ASN A 74 -9.79 -5.15 -4.54
N ARG A 75 -9.08 -5.95 -5.33
CA ARG A 75 -8.83 -7.36 -5.00
C ARG A 75 -7.79 -7.56 -3.89
N GLN A 76 -6.80 -6.69 -3.78
CA GLN A 76 -5.85 -6.69 -2.65
C GLN A 76 -6.59 -6.33 -1.35
N ALA A 77 -7.41 -5.28 -1.37
CA ALA A 77 -8.25 -4.86 -0.25
C ALA A 77 -9.19 -5.99 0.23
N ALA A 78 -9.82 -6.73 -0.70
CA ALA A 78 -10.64 -7.88 -0.33
C ALA A 78 -9.84 -8.99 0.39
N ARG A 79 -8.58 -9.23 0.00
CA ARG A 79 -7.69 -10.19 0.67
C ARG A 79 -7.20 -9.68 2.02
N GLU A 80 -6.90 -8.38 2.10
CA GLU A 80 -6.51 -7.71 3.33
C GLU A 80 -7.62 -7.77 4.38
N ASN A 81 -8.89 -7.57 3.99
CA ASN A 81 -10.03 -7.70 4.89
C ASN A 81 -10.13 -9.11 5.49
N VAL A 82 -10.03 -10.16 4.66
CA VAL A 82 -10.04 -11.55 5.15
C VAL A 82 -8.84 -11.82 6.06
N ARG A 83 -7.67 -11.27 5.74
CA ARG A 83 -6.48 -11.42 6.58
C ARG A 83 -6.67 -10.72 7.94
N ALA A 84 -7.26 -9.53 7.96
CA ALA A 84 -7.55 -8.79 9.18
C ALA A 84 -8.52 -9.56 10.09
N ASP A 85 -9.55 -10.20 9.53
CA ASP A 85 -10.48 -11.04 10.30
C ASP A 85 -9.76 -12.24 10.94
N LEU A 86 -8.88 -12.92 10.19
CA LEU A 86 -8.09 -14.05 10.69
C LEU A 86 -7.07 -13.63 11.75
N ASP A 87 -6.42 -12.49 11.55
CA ASP A 87 -5.46 -11.92 12.51
C ASP A 87 -6.19 -11.52 13.80
N PHE A 88 -7.41 -10.97 13.70
CA PHE A 88 -8.27 -10.68 14.85
C PHE A 88 -8.64 -11.95 15.63
N GLU A 89 -9.12 -13.00 14.93
CA GLU A 89 -9.46 -14.27 15.58
C GLU A 89 -8.25 -14.90 16.29
N THR A 90 -7.08 -14.85 15.63
CA THR A 90 -5.83 -15.36 16.19
C THR A 90 -5.42 -14.57 17.42
N ASN A 91 -5.54 -13.24 17.39
CA ASN A 91 -5.23 -12.38 18.53
C ASN A 91 -6.15 -12.66 19.72
N VAL A 92 -7.46 -12.72 19.51
CA VAL A 92 -8.44 -13.05 20.57
C VAL A 92 -8.14 -14.43 21.17
N ARG A 93 -7.84 -15.42 20.33
CA ARG A 93 -7.46 -16.76 20.79
C ARG A 93 -6.21 -16.69 21.66
N ALA A 94 -5.16 -16.01 21.21
CA ALA A 94 -3.92 -15.86 21.97
C ALA A 94 -4.15 -15.19 23.33
N GLU A 95 -4.98 -14.14 23.37
CA GLU A 95 -5.36 -13.46 24.61
C GLU A 95 -6.09 -14.39 25.58
N VAL A 96 -7.08 -15.15 25.10
CA VAL A 96 -7.81 -16.12 25.92
C VAL A 96 -6.87 -17.17 26.51
N TRP A 97 -5.95 -17.71 25.70
CA TRP A 97 -4.95 -18.68 26.17
C TRP A 97 -4.01 -18.07 27.22
N ALA A 98 -3.52 -16.85 26.99
CA ALA A 98 -2.66 -16.14 27.93
C ALA A 98 -3.34 -15.92 29.28
N VAL A 99 -4.60 -15.47 29.28
CA VAL A 99 -5.39 -15.30 30.50
C VAL A 99 -5.61 -16.65 31.20
N HIS A 100 -5.87 -17.72 30.46
CA HIS A 100 -6.10 -19.04 31.04
C HIS A 100 -4.83 -19.60 31.71
N ILE A 101 -3.68 -19.47 31.04
CA ILE A 101 -2.37 -19.86 31.60
C ILE A 101 -2.06 -19.02 32.84
N GLY A 102 -2.28 -17.70 32.77
CA GLY A 102 -2.08 -16.80 33.91
C GLY A 102 -2.90 -17.21 35.13
N LYS A 103 -4.19 -17.49 34.94
CA LYS A 103 -5.07 -18.01 36.00
C LYS A 103 -4.61 -19.36 36.54
N ALA A 104 -4.19 -20.29 35.67
CA ALA A 104 -3.68 -21.61 36.08
C ALA A 104 -2.39 -21.51 36.91
N LEU A 105 -1.58 -20.47 36.68
CA LEU A 105 -0.38 -20.15 37.46
C LEU A 105 -0.67 -19.32 38.72
N GLY A 106 -1.94 -18.94 38.96
CA GLY A 106 -2.33 -18.11 40.09
C GLY A 106 -1.98 -16.63 39.95
N LEU A 107 -1.69 -16.15 38.73
CA LEU A 107 -1.43 -14.74 38.46
C LEU A 107 -2.73 -13.94 38.52
N ASN A 108 -2.70 -12.79 39.20
CA ASN A 108 -3.83 -11.88 39.25
C ASN A 108 -3.83 -10.95 38.01
N PRO A 109 -4.93 -10.88 37.25
CA PRO A 109 -5.00 -10.00 36.07
C PRO A 109 -4.74 -8.52 36.39
N GLN A 110 -5.15 -8.07 37.58
CA GLN A 110 -4.96 -6.69 38.04
C GLN A 110 -3.47 -6.34 38.26
N GLU A 111 -2.67 -7.28 38.77
CA GLU A 111 -1.23 -7.08 38.96
C GLU A 111 -0.49 -7.01 37.62
N ILE A 112 -0.88 -7.86 36.66
CA ILE A 112 -0.31 -7.83 35.30
C ILE A 112 -0.63 -6.49 34.63
N GLU A 113 -1.87 -6.01 34.71
CA GLU A 113 -2.30 -4.75 34.10
C GLU A 113 -1.53 -3.56 34.68
N LEU A 114 -1.37 -3.53 36.00
CA LEU A 114 -0.57 -2.50 36.69
C LEU A 114 0.89 -2.52 36.21
N HIS A 115 1.48 -3.71 36.09
CA HIS A 115 2.86 -3.85 35.65
C HIS A 115 3.05 -3.48 34.16
N VAL A 116 2.08 -3.80 33.30
CA VAL A 116 2.07 -3.39 31.89
C VAL A 116 1.98 -1.87 31.78
N GLN A 117 1.09 -1.22 32.55
CA GLN A 117 0.98 0.24 32.56
C GLN A 117 2.27 0.91 33.05
N GLU A 118 2.91 0.38 34.08
CA GLU A 118 4.20 0.85 34.58
C GLU A 118 5.27 0.78 33.48
N ILE A 119 5.40 -0.35 32.79
CA ILE A 119 6.37 -0.54 31.69
C ILE A 119 6.08 0.40 30.52
N ILE A 120 4.81 0.56 30.13
CA ILE A 120 4.43 1.47 29.04
C ILE A 120 4.80 2.91 29.40
N GLN A 121 4.46 3.34 30.61
CA GLN A 121 4.77 4.68 31.10
C GLN A 121 6.28 4.91 31.17
N GLN A 122 7.03 3.93 31.68
CA GLN A 122 8.49 3.99 31.70
C GLN A 122 9.09 4.10 30.29
N SER A 123 8.58 3.33 29.32
CA SER A 123 9.05 3.42 27.93
C SER A 123 8.70 4.77 27.28
N ARG A 124 7.52 5.31 27.58
CA ARG A 124 7.07 6.62 27.09
C ARG A 124 7.96 7.74 27.66
N SER A 125 8.22 7.73 28.97
CA SER A 125 9.12 8.69 29.61
C SER A 125 10.58 8.57 29.15
N ALA A 126 11.04 7.37 28.79
CA ALA A 126 12.36 7.17 28.19
C ALA A 126 12.44 7.68 26.73
N MET A 127 11.32 7.69 26.00
CA MET A 127 11.22 8.24 24.63
C MET A 127 11.00 9.76 24.58
N GLU A 128 10.52 10.38 25.66
CA GLU A 128 10.32 11.83 25.77
C GLU A 128 11.36 12.50 26.70
N PRO A 129 12.60 12.75 26.26
CA PRO A 129 13.57 13.51 27.06
C PRO A 129 13.30 15.03 27.04
N GLY A 130 12.04 15.49 27.07
CA GLY A 130 11.74 16.94 27.08
C GLY A 130 10.31 17.48 26.92
N SER A 131 9.23 16.70 26.86
CA SER A 131 7.85 17.25 26.74
C SER A 131 7.09 17.12 28.07
N GLY A 132 7.05 18.23 28.83
CA GLY A 132 6.14 18.38 29.95
C GLY A 132 4.68 18.41 29.47
N VAL A 133 4.01 17.26 29.47
CA VAL A 133 2.55 17.20 29.44
C VAL A 133 2.05 17.16 30.89
N PRO A 134 1.45 18.24 31.41
CA PRO A 134 0.91 18.23 32.76
C PRO A 134 -0.21 17.18 32.90
N PRO A 135 -0.42 16.64 34.11
CA PRO A 135 -1.38 15.58 34.35
C PRO A 135 -2.78 16.00 33.89
N VAL A 136 -3.43 15.15 33.09
CA VAL A 136 -4.86 15.26 32.81
C VAL A 136 -5.57 15.08 34.15
N ALA A 137 -6.19 16.16 34.63
CA ALA A 137 -6.96 16.15 35.86
C ALA A 137 -8.12 15.15 35.72
N PRO A 138 -8.49 14.43 36.79
CA PRO A 138 -9.68 13.62 36.77
C PRO A 138 -10.89 14.54 36.67
N ASP A 139 -11.56 14.53 35.51
CA ASP A 139 -12.87 15.11 35.35
C ASP A 139 -13.84 14.31 36.22
N THR A 140 -14.04 14.81 37.44
CA THR A 140 -15.15 14.45 38.32
C THR A 140 -16.45 14.90 37.67
N LEU A 141 -17.35 13.94 37.41
CA LEU A 141 -18.82 14.02 37.29
C LEU A 141 -19.44 15.32 36.74
#